data_AF-A0AAD9Q2Q7-F1
#
_entry.id   AF-A0AAD9Q2Q7-F1
#
_cell.length_a   1.000
_cell.length_b   1.000
_cell.length_c   1.000
_cell.angle_alpha   90.00
_cell.angle_beta   90.00
_cell.angle_gamma   90.00
#
_symmetry.space_group_name_H-M   'P 1'
#
loop_
_entity.id
_entity.type
_entity.pdbx_description
1 polymer ?
#
loop_
_entity_poly.entity_id
_entity_poly.type
_entity_poly.pdbx_seq_one_letter_code
_entity_poly.pdbx_strand_id
1 'polypeptide(L)'
;MDHLKSKSLPSVEDKLSVVLSRLEKIENSLRELNDIKQVLRDIESNTHPNDDSKSVGREDKTEKVIVGIRASVISVGDIDTVGQQFKCDLYLSACWAEPRLQGKTTEDLDWNNEWHPRIVFFNALEIEKVHKNHFLIYEEGNEIPYACETYRMKGSFRENLELWDFPLDYQELTITLMSDWTNKQVKFEKDLKKADNIRPETFTADQEWFLCRHVVTESTDTIKTEGSSANDYPLYHIKCHVKRKNGYYLWNIAMIIFLIDILSFCSFSVDISSPSDRLSVTLTLLLTAVAFKFVVSQSLPTISYLTLLDKYVLSGLIFLGFMAIENAVAAVIPNPDDQKMFDRICLYIGIGCFLCIHVIAVVLVVVKSKARNKALYQSAKDFREQQQRVNDYAVERQRRLEQRPPKEQQIPGKGKVVLVDSSS
;
A
#
# COMPACT_ATOMS: atom_id res chain seq x y z
N MET A 1 -14.99 -8.92 -75.87
CA MET A 1 -15.62 -10.10 -75.24
C MET A 1 -14.47 -10.83 -74.56
N ASP A 2 -14.24 -10.77 -73.26
CA ASP A 2 -15.20 -10.63 -72.17
C ASP A 2 -14.60 -9.91 -70.96
N HIS A 3 -15.21 -8.77 -70.63
CA HIS A 3 -15.27 -8.28 -69.25
C HIS A 3 -16.31 -9.14 -68.53
N LEU A 4 -15.99 -9.68 -67.35
CA LEU A 4 -16.85 -9.79 -66.16
C LEU A 4 -16.22 -10.79 -65.15
N LYS A 5 -15.27 -10.32 -64.34
CA LYS A 5 -14.98 -10.96 -63.05
C LYS A 5 -16.11 -10.60 -62.08
N SER A 6 -16.94 -11.57 -61.73
CA SER A 6 -17.93 -11.42 -60.66
C SER A 6 -17.21 -11.19 -59.33
N LYS A 7 -17.30 -9.97 -58.79
CA LYS A 7 -17.11 -9.74 -57.36
C LYS A 7 -18.37 -10.27 -56.68
N SER A 8 -18.27 -11.38 -55.96
CA SER A 8 -19.33 -11.83 -55.06
C SER A 8 -19.58 -10.73 -54.02
N LEU A 9 -20.81 -10.23 -53.96
CA LEU A 9 -21.22 -9.38 -52.85
C LEU A 9 -21.14 -10.21 -51.56
N PRO A 10 -20.59 -9.68 -50.45
CA PRO A 10 -20.64 -10.37 -49.17
C PRO A 10 -22.09 -10.67 -48.80
N SER A 11 -22.35 -11.91 -48.37
CA SER A 11 -23.69 -12.40 -47.99
C SER A 11 -24.30 -11.50 -46.93
N VAL A 12 -25.62 -11.34 -46.94
CA VAL A 12 -26.36 -10.56 -45.93
C VAL A 12 -26.05 -11.10 -44.52
N GLU A 13 -25.79 -12.40 -44.40
CA GLU A 13 -25.41 -13.07 -43.15
C GLU A 13 -24.04 -12.60 -42.62
N ASP A 14 -23.06 -12.35 -43.48
CA ASP A 14 -21.73 -11.83 -43.09
C ASP A 14 -21.82 -10.39 -42.60
N LYS A 15 -22.73 -9.58 -43.16
CA LYS A 15 -22.96 -8.23 -42.68
C LYS A 15 -23.70 -8.24 -41.34
N LEU A 16 -24.65 -9.17 -41.16
CA LEU A 16 -25.41 -9.32 -39.93
C LEU A 16 -24.51 -9.78 -38.77
N SER A 17 -23.61 -10.74 -39.01
CA SER A 17 -22.66 -11.23 -38.00
C SER A 17 -21.66 -10.15 -37.57
N VAL A 18 -21.19 -9.31 -38.50
CA VAL A 18 -20.34 -8.16 -38.19
C VAL A 18 -21.09 -7.10 -37.38
N VAL A 19 -22.37 -6.86 -37.67
CA VAL A 19 -23.20 -5.93 -36.88
C VAL A 19 -23.48 -6.49 -35.49
N LEU A 20 -23.79 -7.77 -35.35
CA LEU A 20 -24.03 -8.43 -34.07
C LEU A 20 -22.79 -8.41 -33.17
N SER A 21 -21.60 -8.72 -33.72
CA SER A 21 -20.35 -8.66 -32.95
C SER A 21 -20.00 -7.23 -32.49
N ARG A 22 -20.37 -6.20 -33.27
CA ARG A 22 -20.22 -4.80 -32.87
C ARG A 22 -21.22 -4.41 -31.78
N LEU A 23 -22.46 -4.86 -31.88
CA LEU A 23 -23.48 -4.63 -30.86
C LEU A 23 -23.10 -5.30 -29.53
N GLU A 24 -22.57 -6.52 -29.58
CA GLU A 24 -22.10 -7.25 -28.40
C GLU A 24 -20.91 -6.54 -27.73
N LYS A 25 -19.96 -6.01 -28.51
CA LYS A 25 -18.88 -5.16 -28.00
C LYS A 25 -19.40 -3.87 -27.36
N ILE A 26 -20.41 -3.24 -27.95
CA ILE A 26 -21.04 -2.03 -27.41
C ILE A 26 -21.78 -2.35 -26.10
N GLU A 27 -22.50 -3.47 -26.05
CA GLU A 27 -23.21 -3.91 -24.84
C GLU A 27 -22.24 -4.21 -23.70
N ASN A 28 -21.13 -4.88 -23.98
CA ASN A 28 -20.08 -5.13 -22.98
C ASN A 28 -19.45 -3.82 -22.49
N SER A 29 -19.16 -2.87 -23.39
CA SER A 29 -18.62 -1.55 -23.01
C SER A 29 -19.63 -0.75 -22.17
N LEU A 30 -20.93 -0.87 -22.46
CA LEU A 30 -22.00 -0.24 -21.67
C LEU A 30 -22.15 -0.88 -20.28
N ARG A 31 -21.95 -2.20 -20.16
CA ARG A 31 -21.92 -2.89 -18.86
C ARG A 31 -20.75 -2.42 -18.01
N GLU A 32 -19.54 -2.39 -18.58
CA GLU A 32 -18.35 -1.85 -17.89
C GLU A 32 -18.55 -0.39 -17.42
N LEU A 33 -19.18 0.45 -18.26
CA LEU A 33 -19.51 1.83 -17.88
C LEU A 33 -20.55 1.91 -16.75
N ASN A 34 -21.53 1.00 -16.73
CA ASN A 34 -22.50 0.93 -15.64
C ASN A 34 -21.86 0.44 -14.34
N ASP A 35 -20.93 -0.51 -14.41
CA ASP A 35 -20.16 -0.98 -13.26
C ASP A 35 -19.27 0.14 -12.70
N ILE A 36 -18.59 0.90 -13.57
CA ILE A 36 -17.81 2.09 -13.17
C ILE A 36 -18.72 3.15 -12.55
N LYS A 37 -19.88 3.44 -13.13
CA LYS A 37 -20.85 4.36 -12.53
C LYS A 37 -21.36 3.88 -11.18
N GLN A 38 -21.53 2.57 -11.01
CA GLN A 38 -21.95 2.00 -9.74
C GLN A 38 -20.85 2.17 -8.70
N VAL A 39 -19.60 1.83 -9.03
CA VAL A 39 -18.43 2.07 -8.16
C VAL A 39 -18.30 3.55 -7.79
N LEU A 40 -18.48 4.46 -8.74
CA LEU A 40 -18.46 5.91 -8.47
C LEU A 40 -19.59 6.34 -7.54
N ARG A 41 -20.81 5.82 -7.72
CA ARG A 41 -21.94 6.09 -6.81
C ARG A 41 -21.73 5.49 -5.42
N ASP A 42 -21.09 4.32 -5.35
CA ASP A 42 -20.75 3.67 -4.08
C ASP A 42 -19.65 4.46 -3.35
N ILE A 43 -18.65 4.99 -4.07
CA ILE A 43 -17.64 5.91 -3.54
C ILE A 43 -18.30 7.20 -3.04
N GLU A 44 -19.18 7.81 -3.84
CA GLU A 44 -19.85 9.07 -3.50
C GLU A 44 -20.79 8.91 -2.29
N SER A 45 -21.58 7.83 -2.25
CA SER A 45 -22.49 7.53 -1.14
C SER A 45 -21.79 7.13 0.16
N ASN A 46 -20.66 6.41 0.07
CA ASN A 46 -19.83 6.09 1.25
C ASN A 46 -19.14 7.33 1.84
N THR A 47 -18.88 8.36 1.03
CA THR A 47 -18.12 9.55 1.47
C THR A 47 -19.03 10.70 1.93
N HIS A 48 -20.21 10.83 1.31
CA HIS A 48 -21.18 11.90 1.60
C HIS A 48 -22.62 11.35 1.73
N PRO A 49 -22.93 10.59 2.79
CA PRO A 49 -24.25 9.98 2.93
C PRO A 49 -25.41 10.98 3.12
N ASN A 50 -25.13 12.25 3.48
CA ASN A 50 -26.15 13.26 3.82
C ASN A 50 -25.79 14.72 3.42
N ASP A 51 -24.78 14.95 2.56
CA ASP A 51 -24.39 16.33 2.21
C ASP A 51 -25.12 16.79 0.94
N ASP A 52 -26.27 17.44 1.14
CA ASP A 52 -26.96 18.24 0.12
C ASP A 52 -26.03 19.35 -0.38
N SER A 53 -25.28 19.09 -1.46
CA SER A 53 -25.04 19.94 -2.64
C SER A 53 -25.01 21.49 -2.53
N LYS A 54 -24.68 22.10 -1.38
CA LYS A 54 -24.68 23.56 -1.18
C LYS A 54 -23.39 24.08 -0.55
N SER A 55 -22.22 23.63 -1.00
CA SER A 55 -21.01 24.39 -0.62
C SER A 55 -21.01 25.73 -1.34
N VAL A 56 -20.96 26.82 -0.60
CA VAL A 56 -20.78 28.16 -1.17
C VAL A 56 -19.39 28.25 -1.80
N GLY A 57 -19.31 28.38 -3.11
CA GLY A 57 -18.03 28.62 -3.80
C GLY A 57 -17.40 29.93 -3.32
N ARG A 58 -16.07 29.99 -3.22
CA ARG A 58 -15.39 31.27 -2.96
C ARG A 58 -15.55 32.19 -4.18
N GLU A 59 -15.97 33.44 -3.93
CA GLU A 59 -16.13 34.47 -4.97
C GLU A 59 -14.78 34.85 -5.59
N ASP A 60 -13.73 34.87 -4.77
CA ASP A 60 -12.36 35.09 -5.24
C ASP A 60 -11.74 33.77 -5.72
N LYS A 61 -11.79 33.56 -7.04
CA LYS A 61 -11.26 32.36 -7.70
C LYS A 61 -9.74 32.40 -7.91
N THR A 62 -9.07 33.50 -7.56
CA THR A 62 -7.64 33.69 -7.86
C THR A 62 -6.71 33.25 -6.72
N GLU A 63 -7.19 33.22 -5.48
CA GLU A 63 -6.38 32.80 -4.33
C GLU A 63 -6.59 31.31 -3.99
N LYS A 64 -5.49 30.55 -4.02
CA LYS A 64 -5.48 29.12 -3.69
C LYS A 64 -5.59 28.93 -2.19
N VAL A 65 -6.57 28.14 -1.74
CA VAL A 65 -6.75 27.80 -0.32
C VAL A 65 -5.76 26.72 0.07
N ILE A 66 -4.86 27.06 1.01
CA ILE A 66 -3.94 26.09 1.61
C ILE A 66 -4.64 25.43 2.79
N VAL A 67 -4.82 24.13 2.70
CA VAL A 67 -5.44 23.29 3.72
C VAL A 67 -4.33 22.51 4.42
N GLY A 68 -4.04 22.90 5.66
CA GLY A 68 -3.09 22.20 6.53
C GLY A 68 -3.71 20.92 7.06
N ILE A 69 -3.11 19.79 6.72
CA ILE A 69 -3.53 18.45 7.13
C ILE A 69 -2.63 17.94 8.25
N ARG A 70 -3.27 17.44 9.30
CA ARG A 70 -2.63 16.71 10.40
C ARG A 70 -3.29 15.35 10.54
N ALA A 71 -2.47 14.30 10.55
CA ALA A 71 -2.92 12.91 10.63
C ALA A 71 -2.48 12.27 11.95
N SER A 72 -3.41 11.57 12.61
CA SER A 72 -3.13 10.73 13.76
C SER A 72 -3.68 9.33 13.50
N VAL A 73 -2.78 8.42 13.19
CA VAL A 73 -3.08 7.01 12.94
C VAL A 73 -3.32 6.34 14.28
N ILE A 74 -4.57 5.93 14.52
CA ILE A 74 -4.98 5.36 15.79
C ILE A 74 -4.71 3.87 15.79
N SER A 75 -5.18 3.15 14.78
CA SER A 75 -5.02 1.70 14.70
C SER A 75 -4.88 1.31 13.25
N VAL A 76 -4.03 0.33 13.00
CA VAL A 76 -3.84 -0.30 11.69
C VAL A 76 -3.94 -1.80 11.92
N GLY A 77 -4.61 -2.49 11.01
CA GLY A 77 -4.98 -3.88 11.21
C GLY A 77 -5.47 -4.57 9.95
N ASP A 78 -5.75 -5.87 10.09
CA ASP A 78 -6.40 -6.70 9.08
C ASP A 78 -5.79 -6.50 7.68
N ILE A 79 -4.46 -6.59 7.60
CA ILE A 79 -3.70 -6.41 6.36
C ILE A 79 -3.86 -7.68 5.54
N ASP A 80 -4.78 -7.64 4.57
CA ASP A 80 -5.02 -8.75 3.67
C ASP A 80 -4.06 -8.65 2.47
N THR A 81 -3.06 -9.52 2.47
CA THR A 81 -2.07 -9.56 1.38
C THR A 81 -2.69 -10.06 0.07
N VAL A 82 -3.71 -10.92 0.15
CA VAL A 82 -4.36 -11.50 -1.04
C VAL A 82 -5.39 -10.52 -1.61
N GLY A 83 -6.22 -9.94 -0.74
CA GLY A 83 -7.24 -8.96 -1.07
C GLY A 83 -6.70 -7.55 -1.38
N GLN A 84 -5.40 -7.30 -1.18
CA GLN A 84 -4.77 -6.00 -1.43
C GLN A 84 -5.49 -4.86 -0.69
N GLN A 85 -5.75 -5.08 0.60
CA GLN A 85 -6.48 -4.13 1.43
C GLN A 85 -6.02 -4.17 2.89
N PHE A 86 -6.29 -3.10 3.63
CA PHE A 86 -6.04 -3.04 5.07
C PHE A 86 -7.11 -2.22 5.78
N LYS A 87 -7.30 -2.43 7.08
CA LYS A 87 -8.17 -1.61 7.92
C LYS A 87 -7.38 -0.58 8.70
N CYS A 88 -7.95 0.62 8.82
CA CYS A 88 -7.36 1.70 9.59
C CYS A 88 -8.41 2.52 10.33
N ASP A 89 -8.05 2.92 11.55
CA ASP A 89 -8.74 3.95 12.34
C ASP A 89 -7.85 5.20 12.35
N LEU A 90 -8.35 6.28 11.76
CA LEU A 90 -7.63 7.53 11.53
C LEU A 90 -8.37 8.68 12.19
N TYR A 91 -7.60 9.55 12.84
CA TYR A 91 -8.06 10.89 13.19
C TYR A 91 -7.32 11.92 12.32
N LEU A 92 -8.09 12.69 11.56
CA LEU A 92 -7.59 13.72 10.63
C LEU A 92 -8.07 15.09 11.10
N SER A 93 -7.22 16.11 10.98
CA SER A 93 -7.60 17.51 11.11
C SER A 93 -7.18 18.25 9.84
N ALA A 94 -8.12 18.96 9.22
CA ALA A 94 -7.88 19.82 8.07
C ALA A 94 -8.22 21.26 8.48
N CYS A 95 -7.24 22.16 8.44
CA CYS A 95 -7.42 23.54 8.85
C CYS A 95 -6.99 24.50 7.74
N TRP A 96 -7.76 25.56 7.50
CA TRP A 96 -7.46 26.59 6.51
C TRP A 96 -7.80 27.98 7.06
N ALA A 97 -7.13 29.01 6.54
CA ALA A 97 -7.46 30.38 6.87
C ALA A 97 -8.77 30.79 6.16
N GLU A 98 -9.72 31.34 6.91
CA GLU A 98 -11.02 31.75 6.37
C GLU A 98 -11.34 33.21 6.78
N PRO A 99 -10.99 34.19 5.92
CA PRO A 99 -11.23 35.61 6.20
C PRO A 99 -12.71 35.97 6.39
N ARG A 100 -13.64 35.25 5.75
CA ARG A 100 -15.09 35.53 5.84
C ARG A 100 -15.68 35.25 7.23
N LEU A 101 -14.97 34.51 8.06
CA LEU A 101 -15.41 34.14 9.41
C LEU A 101 -14.80 35.04 10.49
N GLN A 102 -14.14 36.14 10.11
CA GLN A 102 -13.58 37.10 11.06
C GLN A 102 -14.67 37.62 12.02
N GLY A 103 -14.38 37.56 13.34
CA GLY A 103 -15.27 38.01 14.40
C GLY A 103 -16.43 37.08 14.78
N LYS A 104 -16.58 35.90 14.16
CA LYS A 104 -17.63 34.91 14.50
C LYS A 104 -17.12 33.83 15.46
N THR A 105 -17.99 33.27 16.29
CA THR A 105 -17.62 32.10 17.12
C THR A 105 -18.09 30.78 16.49
N THR A 106 -17.65 29.64 17.04
CA THR A 106 -18.01 28.32 16.50
C THR A 106 -19.51 28.07 16.64
N GLU A 107 -20.11 28.59 17.70
CA GLU A 107 -21.53 28.47 18.03
C GLU A 107 -22.45 29.32 17.15
N ASP A 108 -21.92 30.39 16.55
CA ASP A 108 -22.67 31.31 15.69
C ASP A 108 -22.82 30.81 14.25
N LEU A 109 -22.20 29.67 13.91
CA LEU A 109 -22.02 29.22 12.54
C LEU A 109 -22.87 27.99 12.20
N ASP A 110 -23.59 28.11 11.08
CA ASP A 110 -24.14 26.96 10.37
C ASP A 110 -23.10 26.45 9.35
N TRP A 111 -22.32 25.47 9.78
CA TRP A 111 -21.22 24.89 8.99
C TRP A 111 -21.67 24.29 7.65
N ASN A 112 -22.94 23.92 7.49
CA ASN A 112 -23.46 23.40 6.23
C ASN A 112 -23.52 24.48 5.12
N ASN A 113 -23.55 25.76 5.50
CA ASN A 113 -23.62 26.88 4.58
C ASN A 113 -22.27 27.60 4.39
N GLU A 114 -21.21 27.11 5.02
CA GLU A 114 -19.86 27.67 4.91
C GLU A 114 -19.03 26.89 3.88
N TRP A 115 -17.89 27.46 3.45
CA TRP A 115 -16.99 26.75 2.55
C TRP A 115 -16.22 25.68 3.29
N HIS A 116 -16.06 24.52 2.65
CA HIS A 116 -15.27 23.40 3.14
C HIS A 116 -14.38 22.81 2.05
N PRO A 117 -13.24 22.18 2.40
CA PRO A 117 -12.27 21.63 1.45
C PRO A 117 -12.75 20.36 0.74
N ARG A 118 -13.93 19.81 1.06
CA ARG A 118 -14.53 18.62 0.42
C ARG A 118 -13.55 17.45 0.32
N ILE A 119 -13.13 16.93 1.47
CA ILE A 119 -12.15 15.85 1.54
C ILE A 119 -12.83 14.50 1.31
N VAL A 120 -12.35 13.77 0.30
CA VAL A 120 -12.75 12.43 -0.09
C VAL A 120 -11.61 11.44 0.20
N PHE A 121 -11.96 10.26 0.70
CA PHE A 121 -10.99 9.17 0.90
C PHE A 121 -10.90 8.33 -0.37
N PHE A 122 -10.00 8.72 -1.27
CA PHE A 122 -9.97 8.27 -2.66
C PHE A 122 -9.80 6.75 -2.81
N ASN A 123 -8.98 6.13 -1.96
CA ASN A 123 -8.74 4.67 -1.98
C ASN A 123 -9.52 3.91 -0.90
N ALA A 124 -10.57 4.50 -0.32
CA ALA A 124 -11.44 3.78 0.60
C ALA A 124 -12.33 2.79 -0.17
N LEU A 125 -12.38 1.54 0.32
CA LEU A 125 -13.29 0.51 -0.15
C LEU A 125 -14.62 0.59 0.61
N GLU A 126 -14.51 0.70 1.93
CA GLU A 126 -15.65 0.75 2.84
C GLU A 126 -15.31 1.68 4.00
N ILE A 127 -16.28 2.50 4.39
CA ILE A 127 -16.14 3.42 5.52
C ILE A 127 -17.16 3.02 6.59
N GLU A 128 -16.69 2.29 7.61
CA GLU A 128 -17.56 1.74 8.68
C GLU A 128 -18.15 2.84 9.56
N LYS A 129 -17.35 3.87 9.87
CA LYS A 129 -17.77 4.98 10.73
C LYS A 129 -17.01 6.24 10.37
N VAL A 130 -17.72 7.35 10.21
CA VAL A 130 -17.14 8.69 10.12
C VAL A 130 -17.90 9.61 11.07
N HIS A 131 -17.14 10.35 11.86
CA HIS A 131 -17.66 11.47 12.63
C HIS A 131 -16.90 12.73 12.23
N LYS A 132 -17.64 13.73 11.74
CA LYS A 132 -17.11 15.04 11.34
C LYS A 132 -17.48 16.06 12.39
N ASN A 133 -16.50 16.85 12.83
CA ASN A 133 -16.71 18.00 13.72
C ASN A 133 -15.99 19.23 13.16
N HIS A 134 -16.57 20.40 13.41
CA HIS A 134 -16.07 21.68 12.92
C HIS A 134 -15.83 22.63 14.08
N PHE A 135 -14.79 23.45 14.00
CA PHE A 135 -14.54 24.53 14.95
C PHE A 135 -13.66 25.62 14.35
N LEU A 136 -13.74 26.81 14.95
CA LEU A 136 -12.84 27.93 14.64
C LEU A 136 -11.70 28.03 15.66
N ILE A 137 -10.50 28.27 15.16
CA ILE A 137 -9.33 28.65 15.96
C ILE A 137 -8.95 30.08 15.60
N TYR A 138 -8.97 30.97 16.60
CA TYR A 138 -8.31 32.26 16.51
C TYR A 138 -6.89 32.13 17.06
N GLU A 139 -5.91 32.43 16.22
CA GLU A 139 -4.53 32.55 16.67
C GLU A 139 -4.30 33.96 17.23
N GLU A 140 -3.63 34.06 18.38
CA GLU A 140 -3.44 35.34 19.07
C GLU A 140 -2.63 36.33 18.22
N GLY A 141 -3.28 37.43 17.83
CA GLY A 141 -2.70 38.46 16.95
C GLY A 141 -2.93 38.20 15.46
N ASN A 142 -3.66 37.15 15.10
CA ASN A 142 -4.21 36.98 13.77
C ASN A 142 -5.71 37.32 13.81
N GLU A 143 -6.12 38.29 13.01
CA GLU A 143 -7.52 38.66 12.88
C GLU A 143 -8.31 37.62 12.07
N ILE A 144 -7.62 36.91 11.17
CA ILE A 144 -8.22 35.89 10.32
C ILE A 144 -8.25 34.55 11.09
N PRO A 145 -9.44 33.97 11.33
CA PRO A 145 -9.53 32.67 11.98
C PRO A 145 -9.12 31.53 11.04
N TYR A 146 -8.69 30.44 11.66
CA TYR A 146 -8.58 29.15 11.00
C TYR A 146 -9.86 28.35 11.21
N ALA A 147 -10.55 28.03 10.12
CA ALA A 147 -11.61 27.04 10.12
C ALA A 147 -10.98 25.64 10.08
N CYS A 148 -11.46 24.75 10.94
CA CYS A 148 -10.93 23.40 11.07
C CYS A 148 -12.04 22.37 11.01
N GLU A 149 -11.81 21.35 10.18
CA GLU A 149 -12.58 20.13 10.09
C GLU A 149 -11.81 18.97 10.68
N THR A 150 -12.47 18.19 11.54
CA THR A 150 -11.89 16.98 12.09
C THR A 150 -12.71 15.77 11.71
N TYR A 151 -12.01 14.73 11.26
CA TYR A 151 -12.60 13.47 10.86
C TYR A 151 -12.08 12.41 11.81
N ARG A 152 -12.98 11.74 12.52
CA ARG A 152 -12.67 10.47 13.17
C ARG A 152 -13.30 9.37 12.33
N MET A 153 -12.46 8.55 11.70
CA MET A 153 -12.95 7.56 10.77
C MET A 153 -12.31 6.20 10.93
N LYS A 154 -13.11 5.16 10.69
CA LYS A 154 -12.68 3.77 10.63
C LYS A 154 -13.15 3.20 9.31
N GLY A 155 -12.25 2.58 8.55
CA GLY A 155 -12.56 2.05 7.23
C GLY A 155 -11.51 1.08 6.70
N SER A 156 -11.83 0.50 5.56
CA SER A 156 -10.98 -0.40 4.78
C SER A 156 -10.47 0.34 3.55
N PHE A 157 -9.18 0.21 3.26
CA PHE A 157 -8.50 0.91 2.17
C PHE A 157 -7.85 -0.07 1.22
N ARG A 158 -7.90 0.24 -0.07
CA ARG A 158 -7.19 -0.50 -1.11
C ARG A 158 -5.71 -0.10 -1.10
N GLU A 159 -4.84 -1.10 -1.12
CA GLU A 159 -3.40 -0.92 -1.21
C GLU A 159 -2.76 -2.00 -2.09
N ASN A 160 -1.94 -1.59 -3.05
CA ASN A 160 -1.26 -2.53 -3.91
C ASN A 160 0.09 -2.93 -3.28
N LEU A 161 0.14 -4.10 -2.67
CA LEU A 161 1.32 -4.56 -1.95
C LEU A 161 2.41 -5.08 -2.90
N GLU A 162 3.60 -4.49 -2.86
CA GLU A 162 4.73 -4.94 -3.67
C GLU A 162 5.48 -6.10 -3.00
N LEU A 163 5.42 -7.29 -3.59
CA LEU A 163 5.93 -8.53 -2.98
C LEU A 163 7.26 -9.02 -3.58
N TRP A 164 7.98 -8.20 -4.35
CA TRP A 164 9.23 -8.59 -5.03
C TRP A 164 10.25 -9.22 -4.08
N ASP A 165 10.40 -8.63 -2.90
CA ASP A 165 11.36 -9.05 -1.88
C ASP A 165 10.74 -9.94 -0.80
N PHE A 166 9.52 -10.44 -1.00
CA PHE A 166 8.85 -11.34 -0.06
C PHE A 166 9.71 -12.56 0.29
N PRO A 167 9.86 -12.93 1.58
CA PRO A 167 9.18 -12.41 2.78
C PRO A 167 9.96 -11.30 3.52
N LEU A 168 10.99 -10.74 2.89
CA LEU A 168 11.85 -9.68 3.44
C LEU A 168 11.33 -8.28 3.11
N ASP A 169 10.10 -8.17 2.67
CA ASP A 169 9.43 -6.95 2.27
C ASP A 169 9.10 -6.04 3.46
N TYR A 170 8.82 -4.79 3.12
CA TYR A 170 8.06 -3.84 3.91
C TYR A 170 7.02 -3.23 2.99
N GLN A 171 5.89 -2.82 3.55
CA GLN A 171 4.76 -2.28 2.78
C GLN A 171 4.45 -0.86 3.24
N GLU A 172 4.08 -0.01 2.30
CA GLU A 172 3.67 1.37 2.54
C GLU A 172 2.15 1.45 2.48
N LEU A 173 1.48 1.33 3.64
CA LEU A 173 0.03 1.39 3.72
C LEU A 173 -0.41 2.85 3.59
N THR A 174 -1.02 3.19 2.47
CA THR A 174 -1.33 4.57 2.07
C THR A 174 -2.82 4.84 2.23
N ILE A 175 -3.13 5.97 2.87
CA ILE A 175 -4.47 6.57 2.84
C ILE A 175 -4.37 7.81 1.98
N THR A 176 -5.13 7.85 0.89
CA THR A 176 -5.11 8.96 -0.07
C THR A 176 -6.35 9.83 0.12
N LEU A 177 -6.11 11.08 0.46
CA LEU A 177 -7.12 12.12 0.50
C LEU A 177 -7.14 12.84 -0.84
N MET A 178 -8.33 13.19 -1.31
CA MET A 178 -8.56 14.00 -2.49
C MET A 178 -9.52 15.13 -2.14
N SER A 179 -9.39 16.29 -2.79
CA SER A 179 -10.42 17.32 -2.75
C SER A 179 -11.28 17.24 -4.01
N ASP A 180 -12.59 17.47 -3.88
CA ASP A 180 -13.45 17.73 -5.05
C ASP A 180 -13.14 19.08 -5.71
N TRP A 181 -12.40 19.96 -5.03
CA TRP A 181 -11.92 21.20 -5.62
C TRP A 181 -10.66 20.93 -6.44
N THR A 182 -10.53 21.65 -7.54
CA THR A 182 -9.35 21.51 -8.42
C THR A 182 -8.07 21.99 -7.72
N ASN A 183 -6.91 21.54 -8.20
CA ASN A 183 -5.60 21.97 -7.69
C ASN A 183 -5.29 23.45 -7.95
N LYS A 184 -6.16 24.17 -8.67
CA LYS A 184 -6.12 25.63 -8.82
C LYS A 184 -6.73 26.33 -7.60
N GLN A 185 -7.70 25.68 -6.95
CA GLN A 185 -8.46 26.24 -5.83
C GLN A 185 -7.95 25.75 -4.48
N VAL A 186 -7.53 24.49 -4.37
CA VAL A 186 -7.10 23.90 -3.09
C VAL A 186 -5.69 23.32 -3.21
N LYS A 187 -4.88 23.52 -2.17
CA LYS A 187 -3.62 22.79 -1.94
C LYS A 187 -3.72 22.06 -0.62
N PHE A 188 -3.37 20.79 -0.58
CA PHE A 188 -3.06 20.13 0.69
C PHE A 188 -1.60 20.36 1.05
N GLU A 189 -1.35 20.69 2.31
CA GLU A 189 0.00 20.77 2.87
C GLU A 189 0.00 20.15 4.26
N LYS A 190 1.16 19.70 4.73
CA LYS A 190 1.31 19.23 6.11
C LYS A 190 1.13 20.42 7.07
N ASP A 191 0.29 20.26 8.08
CA ASP A 191 0.16 21.23 9.16
C ASP A 191 1.42 21.19 10.03
N LEU A 192 2.34 22.15 9.84
CA LEU A 192 3.56 22.26 10.64
C LEU A 192 3.31 22.79 12.06
N LYS A 193 2.07 23.17 12.40
CA LYS A 193 1.71 23.63 13.74
C LYS A 193 1.36 22.47 14.68
N LYS A 194 1.01 21.30 14.13
CA LYS A 194 0.60 20.13 14.90
C LYS A 194 1.29 18.88 14.38
N ALA A 195 1.76 18.07 15.32
CA ALA A 195 2.47 16.86 14.98
C ALA A 195 1.52 15.75 14.54
N ASP A 196 1.94 15.02 13.52
CA ASP A 196 1.36 13.73 13.19
C ASP A 196 1.72 12.72 14.27
N ASN A 197 0.83 11.75 14.50
CA ASN A 197 1.07 10.72 15.51
C ASN A 197 0.64 9.35 14.98
N ILE A 198 1.32 8.31 15.46
CA ILE A 198 0.93 6.92 15.24
C ILE A 198 0.96 6.20 16.58
N ARG A 199 -0.12 5.49 16.91
CA ARG A 199 -0.25 4.73 18.16
C ARG A 199 0.05 3.26 17.90
N PRO A 200 1.28 2.79 18.17
CA PRO A 200 1.63 1.40 17.94
C PRO A 200 0.95 0.44 18.93
N GLU A 201 0.47 0.93 20.07
CA GLU A 201 -0.16 0.10 21.12
C GLU A 201 -1.48 -0.52 20.67
N THR A 202 -2.12 0.08 19.67
CA THR A 202 -3.41 -0.30 19.12
C THR A 202 -3.28 -1.02 17.77
N PHE A 203 -2.08 -1.47 17.41
CA PHE A 203 -1.82 -2.25 16.21
C PHE A 203 -2.33 -3.68 16.37
N THR A 204 -3.23 -4.14 15.49
CA THR A 204 -3.84 -5.47 15.62
C THR A 204 -3.12 -6.55 14.80
N ALA A 205 -2.34 -6.17 13.79
CA ALA A 205 -1.61 -7.09 12.92
C ALA A 205 -0.18 -7.43 13.42
N ASP A 206 0.08 -7.28 14.73
CA ASP A 206 1.43 -7.50 15.29
C ASP A 206 1.94 -8.93 15.06
N GLN A 207 1.08 -9.95 15.00
CA GLN A 207 1.54 -11.33 14.81
C GLN A 207 2.30 -11.56 13.49
N GLU A 208 1.97 -10.80 12.45
CA GLU A 208 2.56 -10.94 11.11
C GLU A 208 3.49 -9.78 10.73
N TRP A 209 3.30 -8.62 11.35
CA TRP A 209 3.93 -7.37 10.94
C TRP A 209 4.53 -6.62 12.12
N PHE A 210 5.54 -5.81 11.86
CA PHE A 210 6.03 -4.76 12.76
C PHE A 210 5.57 -3.42 12.23
N LEU A 211 4.81 -2.65 13.03
CA LEU A 211 4.46 -1.28 12.69
C LEU A 211 5.64 -0.35 12.95
N CYS A 212 6.05 0.42 11.93
CA CYS A 212 7.06 1.45 12.10
C CYS A 212 6.45 2.67 12.80
N ARG A 213 7.17 3.25 13.77
CA ARG A 213 6.71 4.37 14.59
C ARG A 213 6.91 5.73 13.91
N HIS A 214 6.59 5.81 12.63
CA HIS A 214 6.68 7.02 11.83
C HIS A 214 5.55 7.08 10.81
N VAL A 215 5.14 8.29 10.45
CA VAL A 215 4.14 8.55 9.41
C VAL A 215 4.82 9.37 8.32
N VAL A 216 4.72 8.92 7.07
CA VAL A 216 5.21 9.69 5.92
C VAL A 216 4.01 10.38 5.28
N THR A 217 4.12 11.68 5.06
CA THR A 217 3.06 12.47 4.43
C THR A 217 3.58 13.12 3.16
N GLU A 218 2.82 13.05 2.08
CA GLU A 218 3.20 13.57 0.77
C GLU A 218 2.02 14.27 0.12
N SER A 219 2.24 15.47 -0.43
CA SER A 219 1.24 16.16 -1.25
C SER A 219 1.61 16.06 -2.72
N THR A 220 0.65 15.63 -3.52
CA THR A 220 0.77 15.46 -4.97
C THR A 220 -0.51 15.99 -5.63
N ASP A 221 -0.57 15.95 -6.96
CA ASP A 221 -1.78 16.24 -7.73
C ASP A 221 -2.10 15.04 -8.63
N THR A 222 -3.37 14.87 -9.01
CA THR A 222 -3.76 13.87 -10.01
C THR A 222 -3.05 14.13 -11.33
N ILE A 223 -2.54 13.07 -11.97
CA ILE A 223 -1.88 13.17 -13.27
C ILE A 223 -2.92 12.98 -14.37
N LYS A 224 -2.92 13.84 -15.38
CA LYS A 224 -3.77 13.68 -16.57
C LYS A 224 -3.42 12.39 -17.30
N THR A 225 -4.38 11.46 -17.32
CA THR A 225 -4.34 10.27 -18.19
C THR A 225 -5.42 10.37 -19.25
N GLU A 226 -5.29 9.61 -20.34
CA GLU A 226 -6.35 9.51 -21.35
C GLU A 226 -7.64 9.02 -20.70
N GLY A 227 -8.70 9.84 -20.77
CA GLY A 227 -10.00 9.57 -20.12
C GLY A 227 -10.22 10.25 -18.76
N SER A 228 -9.22 10.98 -18.23
CA SER A 228 -9.39 11.80 -17.02
C SER A 228 -10.20 13.07 -17.28
N SER A 229 -10.77 13.65 -16.21
CA SER A 229 -11.38 14.98 -16.21
C SER A 229 -10.40 16.04 -16.76
N ALA A 230 -10.94 17.12 -17.36
CA ALA A 230 -10.11 18.22 -17.88
C ALA A 230 -9.26 18.92 -16.80
N ASN A 231 -9.63 18.76 -15.53
CA ASN A 231 -8.99 19.37 -14.36
C ASN A 231 -8.21 18.35 -13.54
N ASP A 232 -7.16 18.87 -12.88
CA ASP A 232 -6.36 18.15 -11.89
C ASP A 232 -6.86 18.48 -10.48
N TYR A 233 -6.72 17.53 -9.57
CA TYR A 233 -7.19 17.62 -8.18
C TYR A 233 -6.02 17.36 -7.22
N PRO A 234 -5.99 18.05 -6.06
CA PRO A 234 -4.93 17.87 -5.09
C PRO A 234 -5.13 16.54 -4.35
N LEU A 235 -4.02 15.83 -4.16
CA LEU A 235 -3.94 14.59 -3.40
C LEU A 235 -3.04 14.76 -2.18
N TYR A 236 -3.38 14.07 -1.10
CA TYR A 236 -2.56 14.00 0.10
C TYR A 236 -2.47 12.56 0.60
N HIS A 237 -1.25 12.03 0.59
CA HIS A 237 -0.96 10.65 0.97
C HIS A 237 -0.46 10.59 2.41
N ILE A 238 -1.13 9.78 3.23
CA ILE A 238 -0.71 9.44 4.59
C ILE A 238 -0.24 7.99 4.57
N LYS A 239 1.07 7.77 4.69
CA LYS A 239 1.72 6.46 4.55
C LYS A 239 2.21 5.94 5.89
N CYS A 240 1.82 4.71 6.21
CA CYS A 240 2.28 3.96 7.38
C CYS A 240 3.14 2.79 6.92
N HIS A 241 4.37 2.69 7.43
CA HIS A 241 5.25 1.58 7.01
C HIS A 241 5.07 0.38 7.95
N VAL A 242 4.82 -0.79 7.37
CA VAL A 242 4.79 -2.08 8.08
C VAL A 242 5.87 -3.00 7.54
N LYS A 243 6.58 -3.69 8.43
CA LYS A 243 7.66 -4.62 8.09
C LYS A 243 7.24 -6.05 8.40
N ARG A 244 7.33 -6.95 7.42
CA ARG A 244 6.90 -8.33 7.60
C ARG A 244 7.80 -9.10 8.58
N LYS A 245 7.18 -9.91 9.46
CA LYS A 245 7.86 -10.90 10.30
C LYS A 245 8.21 -12.11 9.43
N ASN A 246 9.44 -12.13 8.92
CA ASN A 246 9.92 -13.14 7.98
C ASN A 246 10.20 -14.54 8.59
N GLY A 247 10.21 -14.67 9.92
CA GLY A 247 10.66 -15.88 10.61
C GLY A 247 9.87 -17.14 10.24
N TYR A 248 8.54 -17.03 10.12
CA TYR A 248 7.68 -18.13 9.70
C TYR A 248 8.09 -18.69 8.35
N TYR A 249 8.29 -17.83 7.35
CA TYR A 249 8.62 -18.24 5.99
C TYR A 249 10.03 -18.84 5.89
N LEU A 250 10.99 -18.33 6.67
CA LEU A 250 12.33 -18.90 6.70
C LEU A 250 12.35 -20.31 7.32
N TRP A 251 11.67 -20.49 8.45
CA TRP A 251 11.66 -21.78 9.16
C TRP A 251 10.74 -22.82 8.54
N ASN A 252 9.57 -22.43 8.03
CA ASN A 252 8.59 -23.38 7.53
C ASN A 252 8.66 -23.59 6.02
N ILE A 253 9.31 -22.71 5.26
CA ILE A 253 9.40 -22.85 3.80
C ILE A 253 10.85 -23.02 3.37
N ALA A 254 11.72 -22.05 3.67
CA ALA A 254 13.09 -22.11 3.19
C ALA A 254 13.86 -23.30 3.78
N MET A 255 13.65 -23.61 5.07
CA MET A 255 14.24 -24.77 5.73
C MET A 255 13.71 -26.10 5.16
N ILE A 256 12.42 -26.21 4.83
CA ILE A 256 11.86 -27.43 4.26
C ILE A 256 12.47 -27.72 2.89
N ILE A 257 12.60 -26.71 2.02
CA ILE A 257 13.28 -26.86 0.73
C ILE A 257 14.73 -27.28 0.92
N PHE A 258 15.45 -26.66 1.85
CA PHE A 258 16.82 -27.07 2.18
C PHE A 258 16.92 -28.54 2.60
N LEU A 259 15.96 -29.03 3.40
CA LEU A 259 15.92 -30.45 3.81
C LEU A 259 15.60 -31.38 2.63
N ILE A 260 14.73 -30.98 1.71
CA ILE A 260 14.45 -31.79 0.51
C ILE A 260 15.69 -31.85 -0.39
N ASP A 261 16.37 -30.71 -0.58
CA ASP A 261 17.57 -30.62 -1.41
C ASP A 261 18.73 -31.43 -0.79
N ILE A 262 18.93 -31.41 0.53
CA ILE A 262 19.99 -32.24 1.15
C ILE A 262 19.66 -33.74 1.08
N LEU A 263 18.37 -34.11 1.14
CA LEU A 263 17.93 -35.51 1.00
C LEU A 263 18.16 -36.06 -0.41
N SER A 264 18.29 -35.20 -1.43
CA SER A 264 18.58 -35.68 -2.79
C SER A 264 19.92 -36.39 -2.88
N PHE A 265 20.89 -36.05 -2.01
CA PHE A 265 22.18 -36.72 -1.96
C PHE A 265 22.09 -38.19 -1.51
N CYS A 266 20.98 -38.61 -0.88
CA CYS A 266 20.75 -40.01 -0.56
C CYS A 266 20.69 -40.90 -1.81
N SER A 267 20.42 -40.35 -3.01
CA SER A 267 20.47 -41.14 -4.25
C SER A 267 21.88 -41.67 -4.56
N PHE A 268 22.93 -40.94 -4.17
CA PHE A 268 24.33 -41.39 -4.35
C PHE A 268 24.74 -42.50 -3.39
N SER A 269 23.96 -42.72 -2.31
CA SER A 269 24.16 -43.85 -1.40
C SER A 269 23.57 -45.16 -1.95
N VAL A 270 22.69 -45.08 -2.95
CA VAL A 270 22.10 -46.24 -3.62
C VAL A 270 23.07 -46.74 -4.70
N ASP A 271 23.17 -48.06 -4.85
CA ASP A 271 24.07 -48.66 -5.83
C ASP A 271 23.78 -48.15 -7.25
N ILE A 272 24.84 -47.78 -7.97
CA ILE A 272 24.77 -47.22 -9.31
C ILE A 272 24.27 -48.23 -10.34
N SER A 273 24.36 -49.53 -10.03
CA SER A 273 23.77 -50.60 -10.84
C SER A 273 22.24 -50.67 -10.77
N SER A 274 21.62 -49.93 -9.85
CA SER A 274 20.15 -49.89 -9.65
C SER A 274 19.58 -48.51 -10.00
N PRO A 275 19.59 -48.11 -11.29
CA PRO A 275 19.14 -46.79 -11.71
C PRO A 275 17.66 -46.53 -11.44
N SER A 276 16.83 -47.58 -11.44
CA SER A 276 15.40 -47.47 -11.11
C SER A 276 15.18 -46.95 -9.68
N ASP A 277 15.95 -47.44 -8.71
CA ASP A 277 15.83 -47.05 -7.30
C ASP A 277 16.31 -45.61 -7.09
N ARG A 278 17.43 -45.24 -7.73
CA ARG A 278 17.95 -43.86 -7.71
C ARG A 278 16.96 -42.86 -8.29
N LEU A 279 16.40 -43.17 -9.45
CA LEU A 279 15.39 -42.33 -10.11
C LEU A 279 14.14 -42.22 -9.24
N SER A 280 13.69 -43.32 -8.62
CA SER A 280 12.55 -43.30 -7.70
C SER A 280 12.76 -42.28 -6.58
N VAL A 281 13.91 -42.29 -5.89
CA VAL A 281 14.23 -41.32 -4.84
C VAL A 281 14.17 -39.89 -5.36
N THR A 282 14.86 -39.59 -6.46
CA THR A 282 14.92 -38.20 -6.98
C THR A 282 13.59 -37.69 -7.52
N LEU A 283 12.81 -38.53 -8.21
CA LEU A 283 11.50 -38.14 -8.73
C LEU A 283 10.47 -37.99 -7.61
N THR A 284 10.55 -38.81 -6.56
CA THR A 284 9.72 -38.63 -5.36
C THR A 284 10.02 -37.29 -4.70
N LEU A 285 11.29 -36.94 -4.48
CA LEU A 285 11.67 -35.64 -3.89
C LEU A 285 11.23 -34.47 -4.77
N LEU A 286 11.37 -34.58 -6.10
CA LEU A 286 10.91 -33.56 -7.04
C LEU A 286 9.39 -33.37 -6.94
N LEU A 287 8.62 -34.45 -6.91
CA LEU A 287 7.17 -34.40 -6.74
C LEU A 287 6.79 -33.77 -5.38
N THR A 288 7.51 -34.11 -4.30
CA THR A 288 7.33 -33.52 -2.97
C THR A 288 7.57 -32.01 -3.00
N ALA A 289 8.65 -31.54 -3.63
CA ALA A 289 8.96 -30.12 -3.74
C ALA A 289 7.91 -29.36 -4.57
N VAL A 290 7.41 -29.96 -5.66
CA VAL A 290 6.33 -29.37 -6.48
C VAL A 290 5.03 -29.27 -5.69
N ALA A 291 4.65 -30.33 -4.97
CA ALA A 291 3.48 -30.31 -4.09
C ALA A 291 3.59 -29.22 -3.02
N PHE A 292 4.77 -29.12 -2.38
CA PHE A 292 5.02 -28.09 -1.38
C PHE A 292 4.93 -26.67 -1.96
N LYS A 293 5.45 -26.44 -3.17
CA LYS A 293 5.31 -25.15 -3.88
C LYS A 293 3.84 -24.76 -4.05
N PHE A 294 2.96 -25.69 -4.38
CA PHE A 294 1.53 -25.39 -4.53
C PHE A 294 0.89 -24.94 -3.20
N VAL A 295 1.24 -25.59 -2.09
CA VAL A 295 0.76 -25.19 -0.76
C VAL A 295 1.21 -23.77 -0.42
N VAL A 296 2.48 -23.44 -0.67
CA VAL A 296 3.02 -22.09 -0.43
C VAL A 296 2.32 -21.03 -1.29
N SER A 297 2.03 -21.35 -2.56
CA SER A 297 1.41 -20.40 -3.48
C SER A 297 -0.02 -20.02 -3.11
N GLN A 298 -0.72 -20.81 -2.27
CA GLN A 298 -2.06 -20.49 -1.81
C GLN A 298 -2.08 -19.38 -0.75
N SER A 299 -0.95 -19.14 -0.08
CA SER A 299 -0.81 -18.10 0.95
C SER A 299 -0.37 -16.74 0.40
N LEU A 300 -0.16 -16.65 -0.91
CA LEU A 300 0.28 -15.44 -1.60
C LEU A 300 -0.74 -15.07 -2.69
N PRO A 301 -0.99 -13.77 -2.94
CA PRO A 301 -1.78 -13.35 -4.10
C PRO A 301 -1.12 -13.86 -5.37
N THR A 302 -1.95 -14.14 -6.38
CA THR A 302 -1.50 -14.46 -7.73
C THR A 302 -0.87 -13.21 -8.36
N ILE A 303 0.45 -13.10 -8.28
CA ILE A 303 1.26 -12.04 -8.89
C ILE A 303 1.94 -12.54 -10.15
N SER A 304 2.16 -11.64 -11.12
CA SER A 304 2.75 -11.99 -12.43
C SER A 304 4.26 -12.18 -12.40
N TYR A 305 4.91 -11.85 -11.29
CA TYR A 305 6.36 -11.88 -11.12
C TYR A 305 6.80 -12.82 -10.00
N LEU A 306 8.06 -13.27 -10.06
CA LEU A 306 8.63 -14.16 -9.05
C LEU A 306 9.15 -13.38 -7.83
N THR A 307 8.68 -13.76 -6.64
CA THR A 307 9.21 -13.25 -5.36
C THR A 307 10.61 -13.79 -5.08
N LEU A 308 11.30 -13.21 -4.10
CA LEU A 308 12.58 -13.75 -3.62
C LEU A 308 12.44 -15.19 -3.11
N LEU A 309 11.35 -15.51 -2.40
CA LEU A 309 11.06 -16.86 -1.95
C LEU A 309 10.80 -17.81 -3.11
N ASP A 310 10.02 -17.40 -4.11
CA ASP A 310 9.74 -18.24 -5.29
C ASP A 310 11.02 -18.57 -6.06
N LYS A 311 11.94 -17.59 -6.20
CA LYS A 311 13.24 -17.82 -6.83
C LYS A 311 14.05 -18.88 -6.09
N TYR A 312 14.00 -18.87 -4.75
CA TYR A 312 14.67 -19.88 -3.93
C TYR A 312 14.02 -21.26 -4.09
N VAL A 313 12.70 -21.37 -3.95
CA VAL A 313 11.96 -22.63 -4.16
C VAL A 313 12.20 -23.18 -5.57
N LEU A 314 12.17 -22.33 -6.59
CA LEU A 314 12.43 -22.72 -7.97
C LEU A 314 13.87 -23.18 -8.19
N SER A 315 14.86 -22.56 -7.51
CA SER A 315 16.25 -23.01 -7.58
C SER A 315 16.45 -24.41 -7.01
N GLY A 316 15.77 -24.75 -5.90
CA GLY A 316 15.75 -26.11 -5.35
C GLY A 316 15.07 -27.11 -6.30
N LEU A 317 13.93 -26.75 -6.89
CA LEU A 317 13.27 -27.56 -7.92
C LEU A 317 14.17 -27.85 -9.13
N ILE A 318 14.87 -26.82 -9.61
CA ILE A 318 15.83 -26.97 -10.71
C ILE A 318 16.98 -27.89 -10.29
N PHE A 319 17.50 -27.74 -9.06
CA PHE A 319 18.54 -28.61 -8.51
C PHE A 319 18.09 -30.09 -8.43
N LEU A 320 16.89 -30.36 -7.94
CA LEU A 320 16.31 -31.72 -7.93
C LEU A 320 16.12 -32.27 -9.35
N GLY A 321 15.74 -31.42 -10.30
CA GLY A 321 15.69 -31.78 -11.72
C GLY A 321 17.06 -32.19 -12.27
N PHE A 322 18.11 -31.44 -11.94
CA PHE A 322 19.50 -31.79 -12.30
C PHE A 322 19.91 -33.13 -11.70
N MET A 323 19.57 -33.39 -10.43
CA MET A 323 19.84 -34.67 -9.77
C MET A 323 19.13 -35.85 -10.45
N ALA A 324 17.88 -35.67 -10.88
CA ALA A 324 17.15 -36.70 -11.62
C ALA A 324 17.76 -36.97 -13.01
N ILE A 325 18.18 -35.91 -13.71
CA ILE A 325 18.85 -36.02 -15.01
C ILE A 325 20.19 -36.74 -14.87
N GLU A 326 20.97 -36.41 -13.84
CA GLU A 326 22.23 -37.08 -13.53
C GLU A 326 22.03 -38.59 -13.36
N ASN A 327 21.07 -39.00 -12.52
CA ASN A 327 20.72 -40.42 -12.32
C ASN A 327 20.32 -41.11 -13.63
N ALA A 328 19.58 -40.42 -14.50
CA ALA A 328 19.19 -40.97 -15.81
C ALA A 328 20.38 -41.13 -16.76
N VAL A 329 21.31 -40.16 -16.78
CA VAL A 329 22.52 -40.22 -17.61
C VAL A 329 23.47 -41.31 -17.11
N ALA A 330 23.66 -41.42 -15.78
CA ALA A 330 24.47 -42.47 -15.18
C ALA A 330 24.00 -43.88 -15.59
N ALA A 331 22.69 -44.08 -15.80
CA ALA A 331 22.11 -45.36 -16.22
C ALA A 331 22.48 -45.78 -17.65
N VAL A 332 22.85 -44.83 -18.52
CA VAL A 332 23.12 -45.09 -19.95
C VAL A 332 24.61 -45.36 -20.22
N ILE A 333 25.49 -45.04 -19.27
CA ILE A 333 26.95 -45.23 -19.41
C ILE A 333 27.28 -46.73 -19.36
N PRO A 334 27.81 -47.34 -20.45
CA PRO A 334 27.99 -48.80 -20.51
C PRO A 334 29.18 -49.31 -19.69
N ASN A 335 30.23 -48.50 -19.54
CA ASN A 335 31.47 -48.89 -18.89
C ASN A 335 31.41 -48.60 -17.37
N PRO A 336 31.52 -49.61 -16.49
CA PRO A 336 31.38 -49.43 -15.04
C PRO A 336 32.38 -48.46 -14.41
N ASP A 337 33.61 -48.39 -14.93
CA ASP A 337 34.64 -47.49 -14.41
C ASP A 337 34.34 -46.03 -14.76
N ASP A 338 33.89 -45.78 -16.00
CA ASP A 338 33.46 -44.46 -16.45
C ASP A 338 32.18 -44.01 -15.71
N GLN A 339 31.28 -44.95 -15.43
CA GLN A 339 30.04 -44.71 -14.69
C GLN A 339 30.33 -44.24 -13.25
N LYS A 340 31.24 -44.92 -12.54
CA LYS A 340 31.68 -44.53 -11.18
C LYS A 340 32.44 -43.22 -11.17
N MET A 341 33.25 -42.96 -12.20
CA MET A 341 33.97 -41.70 -12.33
C MET A 341 32.99 -40.53 -12.55
N PHE A 342 32.02 -40.71 -13.46
CA PHE A 342 30.97 -39.72 -13.73
C PHE A 342 30.18 -39.40 -12.46
N ASP A 343 29.68 -40.42 -11.76
CA ASP A 343 28.90 -40.27 -10.53
C ASP A 343 29.65 -39.51 -9.44
N ARG A 344 30.94 -39.81 -9.24
CA ARG A 344 31.78 -39.09 -8.28
C ARG A 344 32.00 -37.63 -8.67
N ILE A 345 32.20 -37.34 -9.95
CA ILE A 345 32.33 -35.97 -10.46
C ILE A 345 31.01 -35.21 -10.23
N CYS A 346 29.89 -35.83 -10.57
CA CYS A 346 28.55 -35.28 -10.39
C CYS A 346 28.22 -35.02 -8.92
N LEU A 347 28.63 -35.89 -8.00
CA LEU A 347 28.50 -35.66 -6.56
C LEU A 347 29.24 -34.38 -6.12
N TYR A 348 30.51 -34.21 -6.51
CA TYR A 348 31.26 -33.00 -6.15
C TYR A 348 30.67 -31.73 -6.77
N ILE A 349 30.23 -31.80 -8.02
CA ILE A 349 29.53 -30.68 -8.68
C ILE A 349 28.21 -30.38 -7.96
N GLY A 350 27.44 -31.41 -7.60
CA GLY A 350 26.17 -31.30 -6.88
C GLY A 350 26.35 -30.63 -5.52
N ILE A 351 27.35 -31.04 -4.74
CA ILE A 351 27.72 -30.39 -3.46
C ILE A 351 28.10 -28.93 -3.70
N GLY A 352 28.91 -28.65 -4.72
CA GLY A 352 29.29 -27.28 -5.09
C GLY A 352 28.07 -26.41 -5.44
N CYS A 353 27.17 -26.91 -6.29
CA CYS A 353 25.93 -26.22 -6.67
C CYS A 353 25.01 -25.99 -5.46
N PHE A 354 24.82 -27.00 -4.62
CA PHE A 354 24.03 -26.91 -3.39
C PHE A 354 24.57 -25.79 -2.48
N LEU A 355 25.87 -25.81 -2.18
CA LEU A 355 26.50 -24.78 -1.36
C LEU A 355 26.36 -23.39 -1.99
N CYS A 356 26.59 -23.27 -3.30
CA CYS A 356 26.42 -22.01 -4.02
C CYS A 356 24.99 -21.47 -3.91
N ILE A 357 23.97 -22.28 -4.17
CA ILE A 357 22.55 -21.88 -4.11
C ILE A 357 22.21 -21.35 -2.71
N HIS A 358 22.54 -22.11 -1.66
CA HIS A 358 22.18 -21.73 -0.29
C HIS A 358 23.02 -20.56 0.23
N VAL A 359 24.30 -20.47 -0.10
CA VAL A 359 25.14 -19.31 0.27
C VAL A 359 24.64 -18.05 -0.42
N ILE A 360 24.31 -18.11 -1.72
CA ILE A 360 23.72 -16.97 -2.44
C ILE A 360 22.40 -16.56 -1.80
N ALA A 361 21.53 -17.52 -1.45
CA ALA A 361 20.26 -17.23 -0.77
C ALA A 361 20.48 -16.51 0.56
N VAL A 362 21.42 -16.97 1.39
CA VAL A 362 21.77 -16.31 2.67
C VAL A 362 22.33 -14.90 2.43
N VAL A 363 23.21 -14.72 1.46
CA VAL A 363 23.76 -13.40 1.09
C VAL A 363 22.64 -12.46 0.65
N LEU A 364 21.74 -12.91 -0.22
CA LEU A 364 20.58 -12.13 -0.66
C LEU A 364 19.70 -11.74 0.53
N VAL A 365 19.43 -12.65 1.46
CA VAL A 365 18.65 -12.37 2.67
C VAL A 365 19.30 -11.27 3.51
N VAL A 366 20.61 -11.35 3.73
CA VAL A 366 21.35 -10.35 4.51
C VAL A 366 21.37 -9.00 3.81
N VAL A 367 21.69 -8.97 2.51
CA VAL A 367 21.79 -7.73 1.72
C VAL A 367 20.43 -7.03 1.65
N LYS A 368 19.36 -7.76 1.31
CA LYS A 368 18.01 -7.22 1.22
C LYS A 368 17.48 -6.75 2.58
N SER A 369 17.73 -7.52 3.64
CA SER A 369 17.34 -7.11 5.00
C SER A 369 18.04 -5.82 5.43
N LYS A 370 19.35 -5.67 5.12
CA LYS A 370 20.10 -4.43 5.37
C LYS A 370 19.56 -3.24 4.57
N ALA A 371 19.30 -3.43 3.27
CA ALA A 371 18.75 -2.40 2.40
C ALA A 371 17.38 -1.89 2.90
N ARG A 372 16.45 -2.81 3.21
CA ARG A 372 15.17 -2.49 3.83
C ARG A 372 15.33 -1.70 5.14
N ASN A 373 16.15 -2.20 6.06
CA ASN A 373 16.31 -1.54 7.36
C ASN A 373 16.91 -0.13 7.21
N LYS A 374 17.79 0.09 6.23
CA LYS A 374 18.33 1.42 5.90
C LYS A 374 17.22 2.36 5.39
N ALA A 375 16.36 1.89 4.49
CA ALA A 375 15.23 2.68 3.99
C ALA A 375 14.28 3.09 5.13
N LEU A 376 13.86 2.14 5.96
CA LEU A 376 13.00 2.41 7.11
C LEU A 376 13.64 3.35 8.13
N TYR A 377 14.96 3.23 8.36
CA TYR A 377 15.70 4.14 9.22
C TYR A 377 15.70 5.57 8.69
N GLN A 378 15.84 5.76 7.38
CA GLN A 378 15.79 7.08 6.75
C GLN A 378 14.40 7.71 6.94
N SER A 379 13.32 6.99 6.64
CA SER A 379 11.96 7.49 6.86
C SER A 379 11.70 7.85 8.33
N ALA A 380 12.19 7.03 9.27
CA ALA A 380 12.08 7.32 10.69
C ALA A 380 12.90 8.55 11.12
N LYS A 381 14.06 8.79 10.48
CA LYS A 381 14.88 9.99 10.71
C LYS A 381 14.15 11.23 10.21
N ASP A 382 13.65 11.20 8.99
CA ASP A 382 12.93 12.33 8.36
C ASP A 382 11.69 12.69 9.19
N PHE A 383 10.96 11.69 9.68
CA PHE A 383 9.82 11.90 10.58
C PHE A 383 10.21 12.57 11.91
N ARG A 384 11.33 12.17 12.53
CA ARG A 384 11.83 12.81 13.75
C ARG A 384 12.23 14.26 13.52
N GLU A 385 12.87 14.56 12.40
CA GLU A 385 13.21 15.93 12.03
C GLU A 385 11.96 16.79 11.82
N GLN A 386 10.93 16.24 11.16
CA GLN A 386 9.63 16.91 11.05
C GLN A 386 8.99 17.16 12.42
N GLN A 387 9.00 16.17 13.30
CA GLN A 387 8.47 16.29 14.67
C GLN A 387 9.19 17.41 15.45
N GLN A 388 10.51 17.49 15.31
CA GLN A 388 11.31 18.54 15.94
C GLN A 388 10.93 19.93 15.42
N ARG A 389 10.73 20.10 14.11
CA ARG A 389 10.28 21.38 13.52
C ARG A 389 8.93 21.84 14.07
N VAL A 390 8.00 20.92 14.29
CA VAL A 390 6.71 21.24 14.91
C VAL A 390 6.89 21.67 16.37
N ASN A 391 7.73 20.96 17.13
CA ASN A 391 8.03 21.30 18.52
C ASN A 391 8.70 22.68 18.63
N ASP A 392 9.66 22.97 17.75
CA ASP A 392 10.35 24.26 17.70
C ASP A 392 9.37 25.41 17.40
N TYR A 393 8.43 25.19 16.48
CA TYR A 393 7.35 26.14 16.20
C TYR A 393 6.47 26.38 17.43
N ALA A 394 6.11 25.33 18.17
CA ALA A 394 5.31 25.45 19.38
C ALA A 394 6.03 26.25 20.49
N VAL A 395 7.33 26.00 20.69
CA VAL A 395 8.16 26.74 21.67
C VAL A 395 8.30 28.21 21.27
N GLU A 396 8.58 28.49 20.01
CA GLU A 396 8.70 29.85 19.49
C GLU A 396 7.37 30.62 19.63
N ARG A 397 6.24 29.95 19.35
CA ARG A 397 4.92 30.52 19.61
C ARG A 397 4.73 30.88 21.08
N GLN A 398 5.09 29.99 22.00
CA GLN A 398 4.96 30.26 23.44
C GLN A 398 5.81 31.45 23.89
N ARG A 399 7.06 31.57 23.40
CA ARG A 399 7.94 32.73 23.69
C ARG A 399 7.34 34.05 23.22
N ARG A 400 6.70 34.08 22.05
CA ARG A 400 6.03 35.29 21.53
C ARG A 400 4.86 35.73 22.41
N LEU A 401 4.17 34.79 23.04
CA LEU A 401 3.08 35.10 23.96
C LEU A 401 3.61 35.68 25.28
N GLU A 402 4.72 35.16 25.79
CA GLU A 402 5.36 35.63 27.02
C GLU A 402 5.99 37.03 26.87
N GLN A 403 6.43 37.42 25.66
CA GLN A 403 7.11 38.69 25.40
C GLN A 403 6.16 39.88 25.09
N ARG A 404 4.85 39.66 25.00
CA ARG A 404 3.89 40.74 24.66
C ARG A 404 3.59 41.67 25.86
N PRO A 405 3.56 43.00 25.66
CA PRO A 405 3.25 43.94 26.73
C PRO A 405 1.78 43.86 27.18
N PRO A 406 1.44 44.17 28.45
CA PRO A 406 0.11 43.95 29.04
C PRO A 406 -1.06 44.74 28.42
N LYS A 407 -0.81 45.66 27.48
CA LYS A 407 -1.83 46.57 26.95
C LYS A 407 -2.72 45.97 25.86
N GLU A 408 -2.40 44.79 25.33
CA GLU A 408 -3.23 44.10 24.31
C GLU A 408 -4.20 43.07 24.91
N GLN A 409 -4.23 42.89 26.24
CA GLN A 409 -5.15 41.95 26.91
C GLN A 409 -6.54 42.55 27.21
N GLN A 410 -6.83 43.78 26.78
CA GLN A 410 -8.14 44.41 26.95
C GLN A 410 -8.88 44.53 25.61
N ILE A 411 -9.58 43.46 25.22
CA ILE A 411 -10.81 43.55 24.43
C ILE A 411 -11.94 43.02 25.34
N PRO A 412 -13.06 43.74 25.52
CA PRO A 412 -14.02 43.46 26.58
C PRO A 412 -14.90 42.27 26.23
N GLY A 413 -15.02 41.32 27.16
CA GLY A 413 -16.10 40.32 27.16
C GLY A 413 -15.68 38.85 27.06
N LYS A 414 -14.88 38.36 28.02
CA LYS A 414 -14.96 36.95 28.41
C LYS A 414 -15.01 36.85 29.92
N GLY A 415 -16.13 36.32 30.42
CA GLY A 415 -16.35 36.05 31.84
C GLY A 415 -15.27 35.12 32.39
N LYS A 416 -14.89 35.38 33.63
CA LYS A 416 -14.02 34.52 34.44
C LYS A 416 -14.52 33.08 34.39
N VAL A 417 -13.74 32.17 33.82
CA VAL A 417 -13.86 30.75 34.13
C VAL A 417 -13.25 30.56 35.52
N VAL A 418 -14.10 30.35 36.50
CA VAL A 418 -13.70 29.94 37.86
C VAL A 418 -13.26 28.48 37.76
N LEU A 419 -11.97 28.23 37.99
CA LEU A 419 -11.46 26.89 38.28
C LEU A 419 -12.03 26.47 39.64
N VAL A 420 -12.93 25.49 39.64
CA VAL A 420 -13.31 24.78 40.86
C VAL A 420 -12.31 23.64 41.02
N ASP A 421 -11.44 23.77 42.04
CA ASP A 421 -10.62 22.69 42.56
C ASP A 421 -11.51 21.54 43.03
N SER A 422 -11.35 20.36 42.43
CA SER A 422 -11.89 19.11 42.96
C SER A 422 -10.80 18.38 43.75
N SER A 423 -10.68 18.72 45.03
CA SER A 423 -10.00 17.88 46.03
C SER A 423 -10.92 17.67 47.23
N SER A 424 -11.60 16.52 47.21
CA SER A 424 -12.18 15.82 48.37
C SER A 424 -12.72 14.48 47.90
#